data_AF-A7T8A8-F1
#
_entry.id   AF-A7T8A8-F1
#
_cell.length_a   1.000
_cell.length_b   1.000
_cell.length_c   1.000
_cell.angle_alpha   90.00
_cell.angle_beta   90.00
_cell.angle_gamma   90.00
#
_symmetry.space_group_name_H-M   'P 1'
#
loop_
_entity.id
_entity.type
_entity.pdbx_description
1 polymer ?
#
loop_
_entity_poly.entity_id
_entity_poly.type
_entity_poly.pdbx_seq_one_letter_code
_entity_poly.pdbx_strand_id
1 'polypeptide(L)'
;PEEEQCFGDTLSRFLLDEFLGYDDVLMSSIKRLAEHEDNKGYLRNVVTGDHFRFISMWMARSSYLVALVLMFIFTISISMLLRYCHHQIFIFIVNLLQMLDLNVTIAFPAAPLFTVILSLVGMEAIMSEFFNDTTTSFYIILIVWTADQYDAICCHTQQSKKFWLRFFYMYHFAFYGYHYRFNGQYSGLALVTSWLFIQHSMLFFFHHYELPAILSQAQ
;
A
#
# COMPACT_ATOMS: atom_id res chain seq x y z
N PRO A 1 21.85 0.03 21.99
CA PRO A 1 20.65 0.85 22.25
C PRO A 1 19.92 0.53 23.58
N GLU A 2 20.03 -0.70 24.12
CA GLU A 2 19.21 -1.12 25.27
C GLU A 2 19.63 -0.55 26.64
N GLU A 3 20.91 -0.23 26.86
CA GLU A 3 21.40 0.21 28.18
C GLU A 3 21.55 1.74 28.33
N GLU A 4 21.56 2.51 27.24
CA GLU A 4 21.90 3.93 27.26
C GLU A 4 20.73 4.83 27.72
N GLN A 5 20.96 5.68 28.73
CA GLN A 5 19.92 6.57 29.30
C GLN A 5 19.42 7.63 28.30
N CYS A 6 20.21 7.96 27.28
CA CYS A 6 19.87 8.98 26.28
C CYS A 6 18.65 8.62 25.41
N PHE A 7 18.25 7.34 25.35
CA PHE A 7 17.12 6.87 24.55
C PHE A 7 15.75 7.01 25.24
N GLY A 8 15.72 7.62 26.42
CA GLY A 8 14.49 7.85 27.18
C GLY A 8 13.98 6.60 27.90
N ASP A 9 12.71 6.65 28.29
CA ASP A 9 12.02 5.63 29.08
C ASP A 9 11.79 4.34 28.29
N THR A 10 11.44 3.25 28.99
CA THR A 10 11.20 1.92 28.41
C THR A 10 10.17 1.94 27.27
N LEU A 11 9.16 2.82 27.34
CA LEU A 11 8.16 3.01 26.29
C LEU A 11 8.76 3.72 25.06
N SER A 12 9.61 4.73 25.26
CA SER A 12 10.33 5.39 24.18
C SER A 12 11.27 4.42 23.45
N ARG A 13 11.97 3.55 24.20
CA ARG A 13 12.83 2.51 23.63
C ARG A 13 12.04 1.49 22.83
N PHE A 14 10.91 1.02 23.35
CA PHE A 14 10.01 0.12 22.64
C PHE A 14 9.49 0.74 21.33
N LEU A 15 9.07 2.00 21.36
CA LEU A 15 8.64 2.71 20.15
C LEU A 15 9.79 2.93 19.16
N LEU A 16 11.01 3.17 19.65
CA LEU A 16 12.19 3.36 18.80
C LEU A 16 12.60 2.06 18.10
N ASP A 17 12.48 0.94 18.79
CA ASP A 17 12.91 -0.37 18.29
C ASP A 17 11.88 -1.00 17.36
N GLU A 18 10.58 -0.92 17.71
CA GLU A 18 9.53 -1.63 16.99
C GLU A 18 8.81 -0.76 15.93
N PHE A 19 8.68 0.54 16.16
CA PHE A 19 7.73 1.38 15.40
C PHE A 19 8.41 2.45 14.54
N LEU A 20 9.40 3.15 15.08
CA LEU A 20 10.11 4.24 14.41
C LEU A 20 11.39 3.76 13.72
N GLY A 21 12.14 2.84 14.33
CA GLY A 21 13.47 2.46 13.86
C GLY A 21 14.53 3.51 14.25
N TYR A 22 15.56 3.07 14.98
CA TYR A 22 16.68 3.93 15.37
C TYR A 22 17.40 4.55 14.17
N ASP A 23 17.63 3.74 13.13
CA ASP A 23 18.37 4.16 11.94
C ASP A 23 17.62 5.27 11.18
N ASP A 24 16.29 5.23 11.12
CA ASP A 24 15.48 6.26 10.46
C ASP A 24 15.48 7.60 11.22
N VAL A 25 15.45 7.55 12.56
CA VAL A 25 15.57 8.74 13.42
C VAL A 25 16.96 9.37 13.27
N LEU A 26 18.02 8.55 13.23
CA LEU A 26 19.38 9.02 13.05
C LEU A 26 19.59 9.61 11.65
N MET A 27 19.15 8.89 10.62
CA MET A 27 19.27 9.29 9.22
C MET A 27 18.52 10.60 8.95
N SER A 28 17.32 10.77 9.52
CA SER A 28 16.54 12.01 9.39
C SER A 28 17.19 13.22 10.07
N SER A 29 17.80 13.00 11.25
CA SER A 29 18.54 14.03 11.98
C SER A 29 19.78 14.50 11.20
N ILE A 30 20.51 13.55 10.60
CA ILE A 30 21.72 13.85 9.82
C ILE A 30 21.37 14.44 8.45
N LYS A 31 20.26 14.02 7.82
CA LYS A 31 19.77 14.61 6.58
C LYS A 31 19.55 16.12 6.70
N ARG A 32 18.97 16.58 7.82
CA ARG A 32 18.74 18.01 8.08
C ARG A 32 20.04 18.81 8.20
N LEU A 33 21.10 18.18 8.73
CA LEU A 33 22.43 18.76 8.80
C LEU A 33 23.11 18.79 7.41
N ALA A 34 23.00 17.70 6.64
CA ALA A 34 23.55 17.60 5.30
C ALA A 34 22.90 18.58 4.31
N GLU A 35 21.60 18.83 4.44
CA GLU A 35 20.88 19.86 3.67
C GLU A 35 21.38 21.28 3.97
N HIS A 36 21.89 21.53 5.19
CA HIS A 36 22.48 22.83 5.55
C HIS A 36 23.87 23.04 4.94
N GLU A 37 24.59 21.96 4.63
CA GLU A 37 25.95 21.97 4.06
C GLU A 37 25.99 21.62 2.55
N ASP A 38 24.94 21.96 1.79
CA ASP A 38 24.83 21.74 0.33
C ASP A 38 25.03 20.28 -0.10
N ASN A 39 24.66 19.29 0.73
CA ASN A 39 24.77 17.85 0.45
C ASN A 39 26.16 17.38 0.02
N LYS A 40 27.21 18.04 0.50
CA LYS A 40 28.59 17.59 0.27
C LYS A 40 28.94 16.52 1.30
N GLY A 41 28.70 15.24 0.96
CA GLY A 41 29.14 14.13 1.81
C GLY A 41 28.41 12.81 1.56
N TYR A 42 28.80 11.80 2.33
CA TYR A 42 28.12 10.50 2.43
C TYR A 42 28.11 10.05 3.90
N LEU A 43 27.03 9.43 4.33
CA LEU A 43 26.99 8.71 5.60
C LEU A 43 27.52 7.31 5.36
N ARG A 44 28.44 6.84 6.19
CA ARG A 44 28.86 5.43 6.19
C ARG A 44 28.42 4.78 7.48
N ASN A 45 27.60 3.75 7.38
CA ASN A 45 27.34 2.90 8.53
C ASN A 45 28.62 2.09 8.82
N VAL A 46 29.19 2.27 10.01
CA VAL A 46 30.46 1.64 10.40
C VAL A 46 30.28 0.15 10.73
N VAL A 47 29.05 -0.27 11.06
CA VAL A 47 28.71 -1.66 11.40
C VAL A 47 28.35 -2.45 10.15
N THR A 48 27.43 -1.94 9.32
CA THR A 48 26.99 -2.66 8.10
C THR A 48 27.89 -2.40 6.88
N GLY A 49 28.60 -1.28 6.86
CA GLY A 49 29.44 -0.86 5.73
C GLY A 49 28.68 -0.12 4.62
N ASP A 50 27.39 0.14 4.80
CA ASP A 50 26.56 0.81 3.79
C ASP A 50 26.88 2.29 3.66
N HIS A 51 26.79 2.81 2.43
CA HIS A 51 27.07 4.19 2.09
C HIS A 51 25.77 4.87 1.65
N PHE A 52 25.32 5.87 2.41
CA PHE A 52 24.14 6.66 2.08
C PHE A 52 24.56 8.03 1.56
N ARG A 53 24.05 8.42 0.39
CA ARG A 53 24.23 9.76 -0.15
C ARG A 53 22.92 10.53 0.02
N PHE A 54 22.96 11.61 0.79
CA PHE A 54 21.82 12.51 0.91
C PHE A 54 21.71 13.33 -0.38
N ILE A 55 20.65 13.08 -1.15
CA ILE A 55 20.30 13.92 -2.29
C ILE A 55 19.30 14.95 -1.74
N SER A 56 19.56 16.26 -1.89
CA SER A 56 18.52 17.26 -1.70
C SER A 56 17.43 16.99 -2.71
N MET A 57 16.36 16.34 -2.27
CA MET A 57 15.14 16.32 -3.04
C MET A 57 14.51 17.69 -2.86
N TRP A 58 14.57 18.52 -3.89
CA TRP A 58 13.97 19.85 -3.88
C TRP A 58 12.48 19.65 -3.57
N MET A 59 12.07 20.11 -2.39
CA MET A 59 10.76 19.83 -1.80
C MET A 59 9.68 20.70 -2.45
N ALA A 60 9.56 20.58 -3.77
CA ALA A 60 8.73 21.42 -4.61
C ALA A 60 7.25 21.05 -4.45
N ARG A 61 6.37 22.04 -4.57
CA ARG A 61 4.92 21.79 -4.64
C ARG A 61 4.54 20.91 -5.84
N SER A 62 5.37 20.85 -6.88
CA SER A 62 5.20 19.94 -8.03
C SER A 62 5.26 18.46 -7.65
N SER A 63 5.91 18.11 -6.53
CA SER A 63 5.98 16.74 -6.03
C SER A 63 4.61 16.12 -5.75
N TYR A 64 3.63 16.92 -5.31
CA TYR A 64 2.26 16.44 -5.10
C TYR A 64 1.54 16.10 -6.41
N LEU A 65 1.84 16.80 -7.49
CA LEU A 65 1.25 16.52 -8.81
C LEU A 65 1.77 15.19 -9.34
N VAL A 66 3.08 14.95 -9.21
CA VAL A 66 3.69 13.66 -9.58
C VAL A 66 3.10 12.52 -8.74
N ALA A 67 2.98 12.71 -7.43
CA ALA A 67 2.36 11.73 -6.53
C ALA A 67 0.90 11.40 -6.93
N LEU A 68 0.12 12.41 -7.32
CA LEU A 68 -1.27 12.24 -7.76
C LEU A 68 -1.36 11.40 -9.04
N VAL A 69 -0.53 11.69 -10.04
CA VAL A 69 -0.49 10.94 -11.31
C VAL A 69 -0.10 9.48 -11.06
N LEU A 70 0.93 9.26 -10.23
CA LEU A 70 1.40 7.92 -9.90
C LEU A 70 0.36 7.13 -9.12
N MET A 71 -0.33 7.75 -8.16
CA MET A 71 -1.45 7.14 -7.46
C MET A 71 -2.49 6.62 -8.46
N PHE A 72 -2.95 7.45 -9.41
CA PHE A 72 -3.92 7.01 -10.40
C PHE A 72 -3.41 5.86 -11.27
N ILE A 73 -2.18 5.94 -11.77
CA ILE A 73 -1.59 4.89 -12.61
C ILE A 73 -1.53 3.56 -11.83
N PHE A 74 -1.00 3.57 -10.61
CA PHE A 74 -0.86 2.35 -9.83
C PHE A 74 -2.23 1.80 -9.38
N THR A 75 -3.14 2.63 -8.90
CA THR A 75 -4.47 2.18 -8.49
C THR A 75 -5.25 1.58 -9.66
N ILE A 76 -5.21 2.20 -10.85
CA ILE A 76 -5.87 1.66 -12.04
C ILE A 76 -5.22 0.35 -12.50
N SER A 77 -3.89 0.29 -12.53
CA SER A 77 -3.15 -0.93 -12.90
C SER A 77 -3.47 -2.10 -11.97
N ILE A 78 -3.47 -1.88 -10.66
CA ILE A 78 -3.82 -2.90 -9.66
C ILE A 78 -5.29 -3.32 -9.83
N SER A 79 -6.22 -2.38 -10.00
CA SER A 79 -7.65 -2.69 -10.17
C SER A 79 -7.90 -3.51 -11.45
N MET A 80 -7.25 -3.15 -12.56
CA MET A 80 -7.31 -3.90 -13.82
C MET A 80 -6.72 -5.31 -13.65
N LEU A 81 -5.58 -5.42 -12.97
CA LEU A 81 -4.93 -6.69 -12.67
C LEU A 81 -5.84 -7.61 -11.84
N LEU A 82 -6.45 -7.09 -10.77
CA LEU A 82 -7.36 -7.85 -9.92
C LEU A 82 -8.59 -8.34 -10.68
N ARG A 83 -9.17 -7.50 -11.56
CA ARG A 83 -10.29 -7.90 -12.42
C ARG A 83 -9.88 -8.99 -13.42
N TYR A 84 -8.69 -8.88 -14.00
CA TYR A 84 -8.13 -9.92 -14.85
C TYR A 84 -7.93 -11.23 -14.06
N CYS A 85 -7.38 -11.15 -12.85
CA CYS A 85 -7.21 -12.31 -11.97
C CYS A 85 -8.54 -12.97 -11.63
N HIS A 86 -9.57 -12.20 -11.29
CA HIS A 86 -10.92 -12.74 -11.04
C HIS A 86 -11.45 -13.51 -12.26
N HIS A 87 -11.28 -12.96 -13.46
CA HIS A 87 -11.69 -13.63 -14.68
C HIS A 87 -10.90 -14.93 -14.93
N GLN A 88 -9.60 -14.93 -14.71
CA GLN A 88 -8.75 -16.14 -14.85
C GLN A 88 -9.12 -17.22 -13.83
N ILE A 89 -9.40 -16.83 -12.58
CA ILE A 89 -9.86 -17.76 -11.53
C ILE A 89 -11.22 -18.35 -11.91
N PHE A 90 -12.15 -17.55 -12.47
CA PHE A 90 -13.43 -18.05 -12.96
C PHE A 90 -13.25 -19.10 -14.07
N ILE A 91 -12.39 -18.82 -15.07
CA ILE A 91 -12.07 -19.79 -16.13
C ILE A 91 -11.48 -21.08 -15.54
N PHE A 92 -10.58 -20.96 -14.56
CA PHE A 92 -10.02 -22.10 -13.86
C PHE A 92 -11.11 -22.97 -13.19
N ILE A 93 -12.03 -22.35 -12.45
CA ILE A 93 -13.12 -23.05 -11.76
C ILE A 93 -14.02 -23.77 -12.77
N VAL A 94 -14.40 -23.11 -13.87
CA VAL A 94 -15.24 -23.72 -14.92
C VAL A 94 -14.55 -24.93 -15.54
N ASN A 95 -13.27 -24.81 -15.89
CA ASN A 95 -12.49 -25.92 -16.44
C ASN A 95 -12.34 -27.08 -15.44
N LEU A 96 -12.14 -26.77 -14.16
CA LEU A 96 -12.04 -27.77 -13.10
C LEU A 96 -13.37 -28.53 -12.92
N LEU A 97 -14.49 -27.82 -12.90
CA LEU A 97 -15.82 -28.40 -12.79
C LEU A 97 -16.13 -29.30 -13.98
N GLN A 98 -15.80 -28.85 -15.20
CA GLN A 98 -16.00 -29.62 -16.42
C GLN A 98 -15.16 -30.92 -16.45
N MET A 99 -13.93 -30.90 -15.94
CA MET A 99 -13.12 -32.12 -15.80
C MET A 99 -13.71 -33.09 -14.78
N LEU A 100 -14.30 -32.57 -13.70
CA LEU A 100 -14.97 -33.37 -12.67
C LEU A 100 -16.27 -34.00 -13.19
N ASP A 101 -17.10 -33.24 -13.92
CA ASP A 101 -18.36 -33.72 -14.51
C ASP A 101 -18.14 -34.75 -15.62
N LEU A 102 -17.09 -34.59 -16.44
CA LEU A 102 -16.81 -35.49 -17.56
C LEU A 102 -15.98 -36.73 -17.16
N ASN A 103 -15.46 -36.79 -15.92
CA ASN A 103 -14.58 -37.87 -15.43
C ASN A 103 -13.40 -38.19 -16.37
N VAL A 104 -12.98 -37.22 -17.19
CA VAL A 104 -11.82 -37.35 -18.08
C VAL A 104 -10.64 -36.70 -17.39
N THR A 105 -9.55 -37.45 -17.23
CA THR A 105 -8.25 -36.98 -16.73
C THR A 105 -7.54 -36.12 -17.78
N ILE A 106 -8.18 -35.01 -18.19
CA ILE A 106 -7.51 -33.98 -18.97
C ILE A 106 -6.55 -33.27 -18.02
N ALA A 107 -5.32 -33.02 -18.48
CA ALA A 107 -4.25 -32.43 -17.68
C ALA A 107 -4.73 -31.22 -16.85
N PHE A 108 -4.33 -31.18 -15.57
CA PHE A 108 -4.71 -30.12 -14.64
C PHE A 108 -4.49 -28.73 -15.26
N PRO A 109 -5.51 -27.85 -15.29
CA PRO A 109 -5.43 -26.55 -15.96
C PRO A 109 -4.60 -25.57 -15.12
N ALA A 110 -3.28 -25.77 -15.08
CA ALA A 110 -2.36 -24.98 -14.26
C ALA A 110 -2.06 -23.59 -14.85
N ALA A 111 -2.23 -23.42 -16.17
CA ALA A 111 -1.84 -22.20 -16.87
C ALA A 111 -2.51 -20.93 -16.31
N PRO A 112 -3.83 -20.89 -16.02
CA PRO A 112 -4.48 -19.71 -15.42
C PRO A 112 -3.97 -19.38 -14.01
N LEU A 113 -3.53 -20.37 -13.22
CA LEU A 113 -2.99 -20.12 -11.89
C LEU A 113 -1.61 -19.45 -11.97
N PHE A 114 -0.74 -19.95 -12.86
CA PHE A 114 0.58 -19.37 -13.06
C PHE A 114 0.51 -17.94 -13.62
N THR A 115 -0.43 -17.64 -14.51
CA THR A 115 -0.59 -16.27 -15.03
C THR A 115 -1.02 -15.31 -13.93
N VAL A 116 -1.94 -15.70 -13.03
CA VAL A 116 -2.36 -14.88 -11.88
C VAL A 116 -1.19 -14.59 -10.97
N ILE A 117 -0.46 -15.62 -10.52
CA ILE A 117 0.67 -15.47 -9.61
C ILE A 117 1.75 -14.58 -10.23
N LEU A 118 2.15 -14.86 -11.48
CA LEU A 118 3.19 -14.09 -12.16
C LEU A 118 2.79 -12.62 -12.36
N SER A 119 1.52 -12.36 -12.65
CA SER A 119 1.02 -11.01 -12.86
C SER A 119 1.01 -10.19 -11.55
N LEU A 120 0.66 -10.83 -10.43
CA LEU A 120 0.67 -10.19 -9.11
C LEU A 120 2.09 -9.89 -8.63
N VAL A 121 2.99 -10.88 -8.75
CA VAL A 121 4.42 -10.72 -8.43
C VAL A 121 5.07 -9.69 -9.35
N GLY A 122 4.71 -9.63 -10.64
CA GLY A 122 5.21 -8.63 -11.57
C GLY A 122 4.80 -7.21 -11.18
N MET A 123 3.54 -7.02 -10.76
CA MET A 123 3.07 -5.73 -10.27
C MET A 123 3.75 -5.33 -8.96
N GLU A 124 3.95 -6.27 -8.03
CA GLU A 124 4.70 -6.04 -6.80
C GLU A 124 6.16 -5.67 -7.07
N ALA A 125 6.82 -6.33 -8.03
CA ALA A 125 8.20 -6.04 -8.42
C ALA A 125 8.34 -4.62 -8.98
N ILE A 126 7.48 -4.22 -9.93
CA ILE A 126 7.48 -2.87 -10.50
C ILE A 126 7.25 -1.82 -9.40
N MET A 127 6.32 -2.11 -8.48
CA MET A 127 5.98 -1.16 -7.44
C MET A 127 7.06 -1.07 -6.35
N SER A 128 7.71 -2.17 -6.00
CA SER A 128 8.82 -2.19 -5.05
C SER A 128 10.07 -1.51 -5.57
N GLU A 129 10.34 -1.54 -6.88
CA GLU A 129 11.37 -0.70 -7.51
C GLU A 129 11.03 0.79 -7.38
N PHE A 130 9.75 1.16 -7.49
CA PHE A 130 9.32 2.55 -7.34
C PHE A 130 9.42 3.06 -5.89
N PHE A 131 8.97 2.26 -4.91
CA PHE A 131 8.98 2.65 -3.50
C PHE A 131 10.31 2.36 -2.79
N ASN A 132 11.23 1.63 -3.43
CA ASN A 132 12.44 1.06 -2.81
C ASN A 132 12.17 0.20 -1.57
N ASP A 133 10.94 -0.31 -1.44
CA ASP A 133 10.49 -1.14 -0.33
C ASP A 133 9.42 -2.13 -0.81
N THR A 134 9.72 -3.41 -0.66
CA THR A 134 8.82 -4.52 -1.03
C THR A 134 7.62 -4.61 -0.09
N THR A 135 7.81 -4.35 1.20
CA THR A 135 6.75 -4.49 2.21
C THR A 135 5.67 -3.43 2.03
N THR A 136 6.07 -2.16 1.92
CA THR A 136 5.16 -1.05 1.60
C THR A 136 4.39 -1.33 0.31
N SER A 137 5.06 -1.85 -0.71
CA SER A 137 4.43 -2.17 -1.99
C SER A 137 3.37 -3.25 -1.86
N PHE A 138 3.70 -4.37 -1.22
CA PHE A 138 2.74 -5.44 -0.97
C PHE A 138 1.48 -4.94 -0.25
N TYR A 139 1.65 -4.10 0.78
CA TYR A 139 0.51 -3.55 1.52
C TYR A 139 -0.34 -2.57 0.71
N ILE A 140 0.26 -1.76 -0.18
CA ILE A 140 -0.51 -0.92 -1.10
C ILE A 140 -1.41 -1.78 -2.00
N ILE A 141 -0.89 -2.90 -2.53
CA ILE A 141 -1.69 -3.87 -3.31
C ILE A 141 -2.84 -4.39 -2.45
N LEU A 142 -2.58 -4.81 -1.22
CA LEU A 142 -3.62 -5.29 -0.30
C LEU A 142 -4.69 -4.24 0.01
N ILE A 143 -4.31 -2.97 0.21
CA ILE A 143 -5.25 -1.87 0.47
C ILE A 143 -6.16 -1.65 -0.73
N VAL A 144 -5.59 -1.57 -1.94
CA VAL A 144 -6.36 -1.40 -3.17
C VAL A 144 -7.25 -2.62 -3.42
N TRP A 145 -6.75 -3.82 -3.16
CA TRP A 145 -7.54 -5.05 -3.27
C TRP A 145 -8.73 -5.05 -2.30
N THR A 146 -8.51 -4.72 -1.03
CA THR A 146 -9.59 -4.67 -0.04
C THR A 146 -10.62 -3.60 -0.41
N ALA A 147 -10.18 -2.47 -0.94
CA ALA A 147 -11.06 -1.41 -1.44
C ALA A 147 -11.91 -1.87 -2.63
N ASP A 148 -11.33 -2.59 -3.59
CA ASP A 148 -12.06 -3.14 -4.74
C ASP A 148 -13.10 -4.19 -4.30
N GLN A 149 -12.74 -5.07 -3.35
CA GLN A 149 -13.68 -6.04 -2.77
C GLN A 149 -14.83 -5.35 -2.02
N TYR A 150 -14.55 -4.30 -1.25
CA TYR A 150 -15.57 -3.54 -0.55
C TYR A 150 -16.54 -2.86 -1.52
N ASP A 151 -16.04 -2.25 -2.61
CA ASP A 151 -16.91 -1.63 -3.63
C ASP A 151 -17.78 -2.68 -4.35
N ALA A 152 -17.24 -3.86 -4.62
CA ALA A 152 -17.96 -4.95 -5.29
C ALA A 152 -19.04 -5.59 -4.41
N ILE A 153 -18.78 -5.78 -3.11
CA ILE A 153 -19.65 -6.54 -2.20
C ILE A 153 -20.62 -5.64 -1.43
N CYS A 154 -20.15 -4.51 -0.90
CA CYS A 154 -20.88 -3.74 0.10
C CYS A 154 -21.61 -2.52 -0.48
N CYS A 155 -21.11 -1.93 -1.56
CA CYS A 155 -21.68 -0.71 -2.11
C CYS A 155 -22.83 -1.02 -3.08
N HIS A 156 -24.08 -1.04 -2.61
CA HIS A 156 -25.25 -1.16 -3.50
C HIS A 156 -25.92 0.19 -3.77
N THR A 157 -25.81 1.15 -2.84
CA THR A 157 -26.45 2.47 -3.00
C THR A 157 -25.65 3.42 -3.90
N GLN A 158 -26.36 4.21 -4.71
CA GLN A 158 -25.75 5.23 -5.60
C GLN A 158 -24.96 6.30 -4.81
N GLN A 159 -25.37 6.60 -3.58
CA GLN A 159 -24.68 7.56 -2.71
C GLN A 159 -23.35 7.00 -2.21
N SER A 160 -23.33 5.76 -1.71
CA SER A 160 -22.10 5.11 -1.23
C SER A 160 -21.05 5.02 -2.33
N LYS A 161 -21.41 4.52 -3.53
CA LYS A 161 -20.48 4.41 -4.68
C LYS A 161 -19.83 5.73 -5.07
N LYS A 162 -20.59 6.83 -5.03
CA LYS A 162 -20.08 8.15 -5.47
C LYS A 162 -19.21 8.83 -4.43
N PHE A 163 -19.59 8.75 -3.15
CA PHE A 163 -18.93 9.52 -2.09
C PHE A 163 -17.79 8.73 -1.43
N TRP A 164 -17.97 7.44 -1.16
CA TRP A 164 -16.94 6.63 -0.51
C TRP A 164 -15.64 6.57 -1.33
N LEU A 165 -15.76 6.39 -2.65
CA LEU A 165 -14.60 6.33 -3.55
C LEU A 165 -13.75 7.62 -3.50
N ARG A 166 -14.38 8.79 -3.28
CA ARG A 166 -13.67 10.06 -3.13
C ARG A 166 -12.86 10.11 -1.85
N PHE A 167 -13.40 9.60 -0.75
CA PHE A 167 -12.67 9.50 0.52
C PHE A 167 -11.49 8.54 0.40
N PHE A 168 -11.69 7.40 -0.26
CA PHE A 168 -10.60 6.46 -0.55
C PHE A 168 -9.44 7.15 -1.30
N TYR A 169 -9.72 7.80 -2.43
CA TYR A 169 -8.67 8.50 -3.19
C TYR A 169 -8.00 9.62 -2.40
N MET A 170 -8.74 10.31 -1.54
CA MET A 170 -8.18 11.37 -0.69
C MET A 170 -7.18 10.82 0.33
N TYR A 171 -7.54 9.75 1.05
CA TYR A 171 -6.63 9.13 2.04
C TYR A 171 -5.45 8.43 1.36
N HIS A 172 -5.69 7.78 0.22
CA HIS A 172 -4.64 7.16 -0.57
C HIS A 172 -3.67 8.22 -1.12
N PHE A 173 -4.18 9.35 -1.61
CA PHE A 173 -3.35 10.48 -2.05
C PHE A 173 -2.53 11.07 -0.90
N ALA A 174 -3.09 11.15 0.32
CA ALA A 174 -2.34 11.64 1.48
C ALA A 174 -1.10 10.77 1.75
N PHE A 175 -1.22 9.45 1.62
CA PHE A 175 -0.09 8.52 1.71
C PHE A 175 0.94 8.73 0.58
N TYR A 176 0.50 8.73 -0.68
CA TYR A 176 1.40 8.94 -1.84
C TYR A 176 2.11 10.30 -1.77
N GLY A 177 1.40 11.35 -1.39
CA GLY A 177 1.94 12.69 -1.20
C GLY A 177 2.95 12.75 -0.06
N TYR A 178 2.69 12.03 1.04
CA TYR A 178 3.65 11.90 2.15
C TYR A 178 4.91 11.17 1.69
N HIS A 179 4.76 9.99 1.09
CA HIS A 179 5.89 9.18 0.63
C HIS A 179 6.77 9.95 -0.35
N TYR A 180 6.18 10.60 -1.35
CA TYR A 180 6.92 11.33 -2.37
C TYR A 180 7.55 12.64 -1.86
N ARG A 181 6.95 13.29 -0.86
CA ARG A 181 7.51 14.50 -0.25
C ARG A 181 8.65 14.20 0.71
N PHE A 182 8.47 13.19 1.57
CA PHE A 182 9.43 12.85 2.63
C PHE A 182 10.38 11.71 2.25
N ASN A 183 10.38 11.30 0.98
CA ASN A 183 11.21 10.22 0.45
C ASN A 183 11.05 8.88 1.20
N GLY A 184 9.82 8.55 1.59
CA GLY A 184 9.50 7.30 2.29
C GLY A 184 9.95 7.22 3.75
N GLN A 185 10.38 8.31 4.39
CA GLN A 185 10.66 8.31 5.83
C GLN A 185 9.43 7.85 6.62
N TYR A 186 9.56 6.81 7.43
CA TYR A 186 8.45 6.21 8.17
C TYR A 186 7.28 5.77 7.26
N SER A 187 7.59 5.20 6.09
CA SER A 187 6.59 4.74 5.10
C SER A 187 5.54 3.80 5.72
N GLY A 188 5.97 2.81 6.52
CA GLY A 188 5.08 1.85 7.17
C GLY A 188 4.08 2.53 8.11
N LEU A 189 4.51 3.53 8.88
CA LEU A 189 3.65 4.30 9.78
C LEU A 189 2.62 5.14 9.04
N ALA A 190 3.07 5.85 8.00
CA ALA A 190 2.18 6.60 7.13
C ALA A 190 1.16 5.68 6.44
N LEU A 191 1.58 4.46 6.08
CA LEU A 191 0.70 3.48 5.46
C LEU A 191 -0.34 2.97 6.44
N VAL A 192 0.06 2.54 7.65
CA VAL A 192 -0.85 2.06 8.70
C VAL A 192 -1.86 3.13 9.09
N THR A 193 -1.42 4.38 9.28
CA THR A 193 -2.32 5.49 9.58
C THR A 193 -3.32 5.72 8.46
N SER A 194 -2.86 5.79 7.20
CA SER A 194 -3.76 5.91 6.04
C SER A 194 -4.75 4.75 5.94
N TRP A 195 -4.29 3.53 6.26
CA TRP A 195 -5.11 2.33 6.24
C TRP A 195 -6.22 2.35 7.29
N LEU A 196 -5.92 2.77 8.52
CA LEU A 196 -6.93 2.92 9.57
C LEU A 196 -8.00 3.96 9.19
N PHE A 197 -7.62 5.06 8.54
CA PHE A 197 -8.59 6.03 8.03
C PHE A 197 -9.46 5.47 6.89
N ILE A 198 -8.87 4.69 5.99
CA ILE A 198 -9.60 3.99 4.93
C ILE A 198 -10.60 3.00 5.53
N GLN A 199 -10.18 2.16 6.48
CA GLN A 199 -11.08 1.23 7.17
C GLN A 199 -12.18 1.93 7.95
N HIS A 200 -11.86 3.02 8.66
CA HIS A 200 -12.85 3.83 9.36
C HIS A 200 -13.92 4.36 8.38
N SER A 201 -13.49 4.84 7.21
CA SER A 201 -14.42 5.29 6.18
C SER A 201 -15.27 4.15 5.61
N MET A 202 -14.71 2.96 5.39
CA MET A 202 -15.48 1.77 4.98
C MET A 202 -16.58 1.46 5.99
N LEU A 203 -16.23 1.37 7.28
CA LEU A 203 -17.18 1.06 8.34
C LEU A 203 -18.26 2.14 8.50
N PHE A 204 -17.89 3.42 8.43
CA PHE A 204 -18.83 4.54 8.51
C PHE A 204 -19.88 4.48 7.39
N PHE A 205 -19.43 4.31 6.15
CA PHE A 205 -20.34 4.25 5.00
C PHE A 205 -21.22 2.99 5.03
N PHE A 206 -20.66 1.85 5.42
CA PHE A 206 -21.42 0.61 5.57
C PHE A 206 -22.54 0.75 6.59
N HIS A 207 -22.22 1.24 7.79
CA HIS A 207 -23.20 1.36 8.88
C HIS A 207 -24.26 2.43 8.59
N HIS A 208 -23.89 3.57 8.01
CA HIS A 208 -24.82 4.68 7.86
C HIS A 208 -25.70 4.61 6.59
N TYR A 209 -25.18 4.03 5.50
CA TYR A 209 -25.90 4.03 4.21
C TYR A 209 -26.35 2.64 3.77
N GLU A 210 -25.51 1.62 3.90
CA GLU A 210 -25.82 0.28 3.35
C GLU A 210 -26.66 -0.56 4.32
N LEU A 211 -26.33 -0.57 5.62
CA LEU A 211 -27.10 -1.31 6.63
C LEU A 211 -28.60 -0.94 6.67
N PRO A 212 -29.02 0.34 6.72
CA PRO A 212 -30.44 0.68 6.67
C PRO A 212 -31.08 0.35 5.32
N ALA A 213 -30.33 0.44 4.21
CA ALA A 213 -30.85 0.08 2.90
C ALA A 213 -31.17 -1.43 2.83
N ILE A 214 -30.27 -2.28 3.32
CA ILE A 214 -30.49 -3.74 3.38
C ILE A 214 -31.67 -4.09 4.29
N LEU A 215 -31.76 -3.45 5.46
CA LEU A 215 -32.89 -3.64 6.39
C LEU A 215 -34.23 -3.23 5.74
N SER A 216 -34.25 -2.13 4.99
CA SER A 216 -35.46 -1.69 4.27
C SER A 216 -35.87 -2.60 3.11
N GLN A 217 -34.92 -3.35 2.52
CA GLN A 217 -35.20 -4.33 1.46
C GLN A 217 -35.64 -5.70 2.02
N ALA A 218 -35.29 -5.99 3.27
CA ALA A 218 -35.65 -7.23 3.96
C ALA A 218 -37.02 -7.16 4.66
N GLN A 219 -37.60 -5.97 4.82
CA GLN A 219 -38.98 -5.74 5.29
C GLN A 219 -39.97 -5.70 4.13
#